data_AF-A0A957PLY1-F1
#
_entry.id   AF-A0A957PLY1-F1
#
_cell.length_a   1.000
_cell.length_b   1.000
_cell.length_c   1.000
_cell.angle_alpha   90.00
_cell.angle_beta   90.00
_cell.angle_gamma   90.00
#
_symmetry.space_group_name_H-M   'P 1'
#
loop_
_entity.id
_entity.type
_entity.pdbx_description
1 polymer ?
#
loop_
_entity_poly.entity_id
_entity_poly.type
_entity_poly.pdbx_seq_one_letter_code
_entity_poly.pdbx_strand_id
1 'polypeptide(L)' 'REAAELGLGEQVYFCGWVDEADKPAIYAQALAFFFPSLYEGFGLMVLEAMGAGTPVVTSASRQ' A
#
# COMPACT_ATOMS: atom_id res chain seq x y z
N ARG A 1 3.74 11.14 -12.57
CA ARG A 1 4.82 11.81 -13.34
C ARG A 1 6.18 11.19 -13.01
N GLU A 2 6.54 11.09 -11.74
CA GLU A 2 7.82 10.50 -11.28
C GLU A 2 8.07 9.08 -11.80
N ALA A 3 7.08 8.18 -11.75
CA ALA A 3 7.22 6.83 -12.32
C ALA A 3 7.57 6.84 -13.83
N ALA A 4 7.06 7.80 -14.60
CA ALA A 4 7.40 7.93 -16.02
C ALA A 4 8.83 8.46 -16.22
N GLU A 5 9.27 9.42 -15.39
CA GLU A 5 10.63 9.96 -15.40
C GLU A 5 11.67 8.90 -15.03
N LEU A 6 11.31 7.92 -14.20
CA LEU A 6 12.13 6.76 -13.86
C LEU A 6 12.02 5.59 -14.86
N GLY A 7 11.23 5.72 -15.94
CA GLY A 7 11.02 4.65 -16.92
C GLY A 7 10.17 3.47 -16.41
N LEU A 8 9.42 3.66 -15.32
CA LEU A 8 8.57 2.65 -14.67
C LEU A 8 7.08 2.78 -15.01
N GLY A 9 6.71 3.63 -15.98
CA GLY A 9 5.31 3.94 -16.28
C GLY A 9 4.43 2.72 -16.58
N GLU A 10 4.97 1.68 -17.22
CA GLU A 10 4.25 0.44 -17.53
C GLU A 10 4.18 -0.54 -16.34
N GLN A 11 5.01 -0.34 -15.32
CA GLN A 11 5.11 -1.19 -14.13
C GLN A 11 4.28 -0.66 -12.96
N VAL A 12 3.77 0.56 -13.06
CA VAL A 12 3.03 1.23 -11.99
C VAL A 12 1.60 1.48 -12.44
N TYR A 13 0.65 0.81 -11.79
CA TYR A 13 -0.77 1.09 -11.96
C TYR A 13 -1.25 2.05 -10.87
N PHE A 14 -1.63 3.27 -11.26
CA PHE A 14 -2.25 4.24 -10.36
C PHE A 14 -3.76 4.00 -10.33
N CYS A 15 -4.24 3.24 -9.33
CA CYS A 15 -5.64 2.86 -9.21
C CYS A 15 -6.61 4.02 -8.89
N GLY A 16 -6.09 5.16 -8.41
CA GLY A 16 -6.93 6.28 -7.99
C GLY A 16 -7.71 5.96 -6.72
N TRP A 17 -8.97 6.39 -6.67
CA TRP A 17 -9.85 6.08 -5.55
C TRP A 17 -10.33 4.62 -5.62
N VAL A 18 -10.35 3.95 -4.46
CA VAL A 18 -10.85 2.58 -4.31
C VAL A 18 -11.87 2.57 -3.18
N ASP A 19 -13.05 2.03 -3.45
CA ASP A 19 -14.11 1.91 -2.46
C ASP A 19 -13.75 0.90 -1.36
N GLU A 20 -14.22 1.14 -0.14
CA GLU A 20 -13.84 0.33 1.02
C GLU A 20 -14.19 -1.16 0.88
N ALA A 21 -15.28 -1.47 0.18
CA ALA A 21 -15.70 -2.84 -0.09
C ALA A 21 -14.70 -3.61 -0.97
N ASP A 22 -13.95 -2.92 -1.83
CA ASP A 22 -13.02 -3.53 -2.78
C ASP A 22 -11.59 -3.65 -2.23
N LYS A 23 -11.21 -2.79 -1.27
CA LYS A 23 -9.87 -2.79 -0.67
C LYS A 23 -9.40 -4.17 -0.18
N PRO A 24 -10.21 -4.99 0.53
CA PRO A 24 -9.74 -6.29 1.02
C PRO A 24 -9.31 -7.22 -0.11
N ALA A 25 -10.03 -7.22 -1.24
CA ALA A 25 -9.69 -8.07 -2.38
C ALA A 25 -8.38 -7.62 -3.05
N ILE A 26 -8.13 -6.31 -3.11
CA ILE A 26 -6.89 -5.76 -3.66
C ILE A 26 -5.71 -6.10 -2.75
N TYR A 27 -5.85 -5.94 -1.43
CA TYR A 27 -4.81 -6.33 -0.47
C TYR A 27 -4.49 -7.82 -0.60
N ALA A 28 -5.51 -8.69 -0.57
CA ALA A 28 -5.33 -10.14 -0.58
C ALA A 28 -4.64 -10.67 -1.86
N GLN A 29 -4.70 -9.92 -2.97
CA GLN A 29 -4.01 -10.28 -4.22
C GLN A 29 -2.57 -9.79 -4.29
N ALA A 30 -2.15 -8.88 -3.40
CA ALA A 30 -0.79 -8.37 -3.40
C ALA A 30 0.18 -9.38 -2.77
N LEU A 31 1.38 -9.50 -3.34
CA LEU A 31 2.47 -10.27 -2.73
C LEU A 31 2.94 -9.65 -1.40
N ALA A 32 2.92 -8.32 -1.33
CA ALA A 32 3.24 -7.55 -0.13
C ALA A 32 2.64 -6.14 -0.25
N PHE A 33 2.33 -5.53 0.90
CA PHE A 33 1.90 -4.14 1.01
C PHE A 33 3.04 -3.27 1.55
N PHE A 34 3.37 -2.20 0.84
CA PHE A 34 4.45 -1.27 1.21
C PHE A 34 3.85 0.05 1.70
N PHE A 35 4.18 0.43 2.94
CA PHE A 35 3.74 1.68 3.55
C PHE A 35 4.92 2.41 4.21
N PRO A 36 5.78 3.07 3.41
CA PRO A 36 7.06 3.61 3.88
C PRO A 36 6.92 5.00 4.55
N SER A 37 5.82 5.27 5.23
CA SER A 37 5.57 6.61 5.78
C SER A 37 6.29 6.87 7.11
N LEU A 38 7.01 7.98 7.18
CA LEU A 38 7.84 8.32 8.34
C LEU A 38 7.05 8.80 9.56
N TYR A 39 5.82 9.28 9.37
CA TYR A 39 4.96 9.76 10.45
C TYR A 39 3.49 9.55 10.08
N GLU A 40 2.80 8.78 10.92
CA GLU A 40 1.41 8.39 10.73
C GLU A 40 0.73 8.32 12.10
N GLY A 41 -0.60 8.32 12.10
CA GLY A 41 -1.34 7.95 13.29
C GLY A 41 -1.22 6.45 13.60
N PHE A 42 -2.34 5.79 13.87
CA PHE A 42 -2.34 4.37 14.25
C PHE A 42 -1.88 3.40 13.15
N GLY A 43 -1.95 3.80 11.88
CA GLY A 43 -1.58 2.93 10.75
C GLY A 43 -2.69 1.95 10.36
N LEU A 44 -3.94 2.44 10.22
CA LEU A 44 -5.08 1.60 9.83
C LEU A 44 -4.83 0.81 8.54
N MET A 45 -4.14 1.41 7.56
CA MET A 45 -3.85 0.73 6.29
C MET A 45 -2.95 -0.49 6.46
N VAL A 46 -2.04 -0.46 7.44
CA VAL A 46 -1.20 -1.61 7.80
C VAL A 46 -2.07 -2.72 8.39
N LEU A 47 -2.99 -2.38 9.29
CA LEU A 47 -3.89 -3.37 9.90
C LEU A 47 -4.88 -3.96 8.89
N GLU A 48 -5.40 -3.15 7.96
CA GLU A 48 -6.25 -3.63 6.88
C GLU A 48 -5.51 -4.64 6.00
N ALA A 49 -4.27 -4.34 5.59
CA ALA A 49 -3.45 -5.25 4.81
C ALA A 49 -3.13 -6.55 5.58
N MET A 50 -2.76 -6.45 6.87
CA MET A 50 -2.52 -7.63 7.72
C MET A 50 -3.80 -8.46 7.90
N GLY A 51 -4.96 -7.81 8.06
CA GLY A 51 -6.26 -8.47 8.17
C GLY A 51 -6.69 -9.19 6.90
N ALA A 52 -6.26 -8.69 5.73
CA ALA A 52 -6.42 -9.37 4.44
C ALA A 52 -5.40 -10.51 4.21
N GLY A 53 -4.49 -10.75 5.14
CA GLY A 53 -3.46 -11.80 5.04
C GLY A 53 -2.22 -11.40 4.23
N THR A 54 -2.05 -10.11 3.93
CA THR A 54 -0.97 -9.60 3.09
C THR A 54 0.26 -9.29 3.95
N PRO A 55 1.46 -9.78 3.60
CA PRO A 55 2.70 -9.36 4.25
C PRO A 55 2.90 -7.84 4.15
N VAL A 56 3.34 -7.20 5.23
CA VAL A 56 3.54 -5.75 5.27
C VAL A 56 5.01 -5.38 5.42
N VAL A 57 5.46 -4.41 4.61
CA VAL A 57 6.73 -3.68 4.77
C VAL A 57 6.39 -2.23 5.11
N THR A 58 6.78 -1.80 6.31
CA THR A 58 6.56 -0.43 6.80
C THR A 58 7.86 0.13 7.38
N SER A 59 7.94 1.45 7.53
CA SER A 59 9.08 2.05 8.22
C SER A 59 9.11 1.68 9.70
N ALA A 60 10.32 1.59 10.26
CA ALA A 60 10.53 1.45 11.71
C ALA A 60 10.45 2.81 12.43
N SER A 61 9.45 3.63 12.09
CA SER A 61 9.20 4.91 12.75
C SER A 61 8.77 4.63 14.19
N ARG A 62 9.43 5.30 15.15
CA ARG A 62 8.93 5.35 16.52
C ARG A 62 7.85 6.42 16.54
N GLN A 63 6.61 6.02 16.80
CA GLN A 63 5.54 6.96 17.15
C GLN A 63 5.87 7.64 18.47
#